data_AF-A0A353MEY0-F1
#
_entry.id   AF-A0A353MEY0-F1
#
_cell.length_a   1.000
_cell.length_b   1.000
_cell.length_c   1.000
_cell.angle_alpha   90.00
_cell.angle_beta   90.00
_cell.angle_gamma   90.00
#
_symmetry.space_group_name_H-M   'P 1'
#
loop_
_entity.id
_entity.type
_entity.pdbx_description
1 polymer ?
#
loop_
_entity_poly.entity_id
_entity_poly.type
_entity_poly.pdbx_seq_one_letter_code
_entity_poly.pdbx_strand_id
1 'polypeptide(L)' 'MERITLEDISLTLATPIELPLRWVGDEELLRQLLAAWMVIDERDIPFNPR' A
#
# COMPACT_ATOMS: atom_id res chain seq x y z
N MET A 1 -6.18 -19.18 -5.02
CA MET A 1 -6.54 -17.87 -5.60
C MET A 1 -7.99 -17.63 -5.25
N GLU A 2 -8.25 -16.59 -4.47
CA GLU A 2 -9.61 -16.19 -4.10
C GLU A 2 -10.27 -15.47 -5.28
N ARG A 3 -11.55 -15.74 -5.52
CA ARG A 3 -12.33 -15.14 -6.61
C ARG A 3 -13.65 -14.63 -6.04
N ILE A 4 -13.98 -13.39 -6.36
CA ILE A 4 -15.25 -12.76 -5.99
C ILE A 4 -15.92 -12.22 -7.25
N THR A 5 -17.24 -12.28 -7.29
CA THR A 5 -18.05 -11.64 -8.34
C THR A 5 -18.74 -10.43 -7.75
N LEU A 6 -18.52 -9.27 -8.36
CA LEU A 6 -19.23 -8.03 -8.06
C LEU A 6 -20.11 -7.71 -9.27
N GLU A 7 -21.42 -7.79 -9.08
CA GLU A 7 -22.40 -7.69 -10.17
C GLU A 7 -22.11 -8.74 -11.27
N ASP A 8 -21.67 -8.30 -12.44
CA ASP A 8 -21.28 -9.13 -13.59
C ASP A 8 -19.75 -9.21 -13.79
N ILE A 9 -18.95 -8.60 -12.90
CA ILE A 9 -17.50 -8.56 -12.98
C ILE A 9 -16.87 -9.62 -12.06
N SER A 10 -16.08 -10.52 -12.65
CA SER A 10 -15.24 -11.48 -11.91
C SER A 10 -13.88 -10.87 -11.55
N LEU A 11 -13.61 -10.70 -10.27
CA LEU A 11 -12.29 -10.31 -9.75
C LEU A 11 -11.55 -11.54 -9.21
N THR A 12 -10.27 -11.64 -9.53
CA THR A 12 -9.38 -12.69 -9.00
C THR A 12 -8.25 -12.03 -8.24
N LEU A 13 -8.03 -12.44 -6.99
CA LEU A 13 -6.89 -11.98 -6.21
C LEU A 13 -5.60 -12.58 -6.82
N ALA A 14 -4.74 -11.69 -7.33
CA ALA A 14 -3.44 -12.08 -7.83
C ALA A 14 -2.58 -12.69 -6.72
N THR A 15 -1.69 -13.61 -7.10
CA THR A 15 -0.70 -14.13 -6.15
C THR A 15 0.31 -13.03 -5.82
N PRO A 16 0.76 -12.91 -4.56
CA PRO A 16 1.87 -12.02 -4.23
C PRO A 16 3.06 -12.31 -5.12
N ILE A 17 3.69 -11.25 -5.63
CA ILE A 17 4.92 -11.35 -6.39
C ILE A 17 6.01 -10.58 -5.65
N GLU A 18 7.14 -11.24 -5.42
CA GLU A 18 8.35 -10.56 -4.96
C GLU A 18 8.99 -9.89 -6.16
N LEU A 19 8.93 -8.56 -6.21
CA LEU A 19 9.61 -7.76 -7.20
C LEU A 19 10.85 -7.15 -6.54
N PRO A 20 12.08 -7.37 -7.06
CA PRO A 20 13.29 -6.75 -6.53
C PRO A 20 13.37 -5.28 -6.98
N LEU A 21 12.40 -4.48 -6.55
CA LEU A 21 12.33 -3.05 -6.87
C LEU A 21 13.39 -2.31 -6.06
N ARG A 22 14.22 -1.53 -6.75
CA ARG A 22 15.16 -0.60 -6.13
C ARG A 22 14.59 0.81 -6.23
N TRP A 23 14.50 1.50 -5.11
CA TRP A 23 14.16 2.92 -5.09
C TRP A 23 15.26 3.73 -5.77
N VAL A 24 14.86 4.63 -6.67
CA VAL A 24 15.77 5.51 -7.43
C VAL A 24 15.58 6.99 -7.09
N GLY A 25 14.66 7.31 -6.17
CA GLY A 25 14.36 8.68 -5.73
C GLY A 25 15.11 9.08 -4.47
N ASP A 26 14.71 10.20 -3.89
CA ASP A 26 15.24 10.67 -2.60
C ASP A 26 14.75 9.77 -1.46
N GLU A 27 15.67 9.33 -0.59
CA GLU A 27 15.34 8.53 0.59
C GLU A 27 14.54 9.33 1.62
N GLU A 28 14.72 10.64 1.68
CA GLU A 28 14.00 11.52 2.60
C GLU A 28 12.51 11.60 2.24
N LEU A 29 12.19 11.64 0.94
CA LEU A 29 10.79 11.59 0.48
C LEU A 29 10.12 10.27 0.88
N LEU A 30 10.84 9.15 0.71
CA LEU A 30 10.35 7.84 1.11
C LEU A 30 10.11 7.78 2.64
N ARG A 31 11.05 8.33 3.43
CA ARG A 31 10.93 8.40 4.89
C ARG A 31 9.71 9.22 5.31
N GLN A 32 9.47 10.36 4.69
CA GLN A 32 8.30 11.20 4.98
C GLN A 32 6.98 10.51 4.62
N LEU A 33 6.94 9.84 3.47
CA LEU A 33 5.77 9.07 3.04
C LEU A 33 5.45 7.95 4.04
N LEU A 34 6.46 7.18 4.46
CA LEU A 34 6.29 6.12 5.46
C LEU A 34 5.82 6.68 6.80
N ALA A 35 6.35 7.83 7.23
CA ALA A 35 5.94 8.49 8.46
C ALA A 35 4.47 8.95 8.41
N ALA A 36 4.00 9.45 7.27
CA ALA A 36 2.62 9.90 7.09
C ALA A 36 1.60 8.75 7.23
N TRP A 37 2.01 7.52 6.89
CA TRP A 37 1.18 6.32 7.01
C TRP A 37 1.39 5.52 8.30
N MET A 38 2.30 5.93 9.17
CA MET A 38 2.58 5.22 10.41
C MET A 38 1.48 5.48 11.44
N VAL A 39 0.90 4.41 11.98
CA VAL A 39 -0.07 4.42 13.09
C VAL A 39 0.69 4.05 14.36
N ILE A 40 0.82 4.99 15.31
CA ILE A 40 1.58 4.79 16.56
C ILE A 40 0.61 4.45 17.72
N ASP A 41 -0.55 5.08 17.73
CA ASP A 41 -1.67 4.86 18.65
C ASP A 41 -2.89 4.36 17.87
N GLU A 42 -3.73 3.55 18.51
CA GLU A 42 -4.94 2.98 17.89
C GLU A 42 -5.94 4.06 17.41
N ARG A 43 -5.84 5.27 17.94
CA ARG A 43 -6.69 6.41 17.56
C ARG A 43 -6.08 7.28 16.46
N ASP A 44 -4.85 6.97 16.02
CA ASP A 44 -4.21 7.72 14.96
C ASP A 44 -4.96 7.52 13.64
N ILE A 45 -5.24 8.63 12.97
CA ILE A 45 -5.67 8.63 11.57
C ILE A 45 -4.40 8.92 10.77
N PRO A 46 -4.00 8.06 9.82
CA PRO A 46 -2.80 8.30 9.04
C PRO A 46 -2.93 9.64 8.31
N PHE A 47 -1.89 10.47 8.42
CA PHE A 47 -1.84 11.72 7.69
C PHE A 47 -1.83 11.40 6.20
N ASN A 48 -2.87 11.80 5.48
CA ASN A 48 -2.92 11.64 4.03
C ASN A 48 -1.78 12.48 3.41
N PRO A 49 -0.77 11.84 2.78
CA PRO A 49 0.35 12.56 2.20
C PRO A 49 -0.18 13.48 1.07
N ARG A 50 0.19 14.77 1.11
CA ARG A 50 -0.12 15.77 0.08
C ARG A 50 1.07 15.97 -0.84
#